data_AF-A0A8I1A300-F1
#
_entry.id   AF-A0A8I1A300-F1
#
_cell.length_a   1.000
_cell.length_b   1.000
_cell.length_c   1.000
_cell.angle_alpha   90.00
_cell.angle_beta   90.00
_cell.angle_gamma   90.00
#
_symmetry.space_group_name_H-M   'P 1'
#
loop_
_entity.id
_entity.type
_entity.pdbx_description
1 polymer ?
#
loop_
_entity_poly.entity_id
_entity_poly.type
_entity_poly.pdbx_seq_one_letter_code
_entity_poly.pdbx_strand_id
1 'polypeptide(L)'
;MSDFSFLKKYVLPSRHIQAPPDFKHKFYPVGKREVEEAEQRLNRTFPKELREFYLQIGYGFMCFHQKTFDNLIMGPHSIADLILGEDIWEDYDLVEEIAEDPHLFPFFFLGNDDLIFFDLSQETREGIHPVDYAGVIIAESLEDFLRKLDAKENYYIYVVDDESGF
;
A
#
# COMPACT_ATOMS: atom_id res chain seq x y z
N MET A 1 16.27 6.16 -5.07
CA MET A 1 15.56 6.68 -3.88
C MET A 1 14.28 7.27 -4.42
N SER A 2 13.16 6.75 -3.97
CA SER A 2 11.86 7.13 -4.52
C SER A 2 11.46 8.51 -3.98
N ASP A 3 10.87 9.35 -4.83
CA ASP A 3 10.44 10.70 -4.46
C ASP A 3 8.92 10.79 -4.30
N PHE A 4 8.47 10.75 -3.04
CA PHE A 4 7.06 10.89 -2.69
C PHE A 4 6.67 12.32 -2.33
N SER A 5 7.53 13.31 -2.57
CA SER A 5 7.31 14.70 -2.15
C SER A 5 6.02 15.33 -2.70
N PHE A 6 5.53 14.85 -3.85
CA PHE A 6 4.26 15.28 -4.46
C PHE A 6 3.03 15.03 -3.56
N LEU A 7 3.13 14.09 -2.61
CA LEU A 7 2.07 13.76 -1.67
C LEU A 7 2.15 14.51 -0.34
N LYS A 8 3.26 15.20 -0.03
CA LYS A 8 3.47 15.85 1.28
C LYS A 8 2.40 16.87 1.65
N LYS A 9 1.81 17.54 0.65
CA LYS A 9 0.72 18.50 0.85
C LYS A 9 -0.55 17.87 1.43
N TYR A 10 -0.69 16.54 1.36
CA TYR A 10 -1.83 15.77 1.87
C TYR A 10 -1.60 15.13 3.24
N VAL A 11 -0.43 15.36 3.84
CA VAL A 11 -0.10 14.82 5.17
C VAL A 11 -0.75 15.68 6.25
N LEU A 12 -1.58 15.06 7.08
CA LEU A 12 -2.25 15.73 8.18
C LEU A 12 -1.34 15.80 9.42
N PRO A 13 -1.47 16.84 10.27
CA PRO A 13 -0.64 16.96 11.47
C PRO A 13 -0.92 15.86 12.50
N SER A 14 -2.12 15.26 12.50
CA SER A 14 -2.47 14.11 13.34
C SER A 14 -3.67 13.35 12.80
N ARG A 15 -3.87 12.12 13.29
CA ARG A 15 -5.01 11.25 12.94
C ARG A 15 -6.38 11.82 13.35
N HIS A 16 -6.41 12.79 14.26
CA HIS A 16 -7.63 13.40 14.79
C HIS A 16 -8.09 14.64 14.00
N ILE A 17 -7.28 15.10 13.05
CA ILE A 17 -7.61 16.27 12.23
C ILE A 17 -8.39 15.80 11.01
N GLN A 18 -9.47 16.51 10.70
CA GLN A 18 -10.22 16.27 9.47
C GLN A 18 -9.46 16.85 8.29
N ALA A 19 -9.39 16.08 7.19
CA ALA A 19 -8.78 16.57 5.96
C ALA A 19 -9.63 17.73 5.40
N PRO A 20 -9.00 18.78 4.84
CA PRO A 20 -9.71 19.79 4.07
C PRO A 20 -10.57 19.17 2.95
N PRO A 21 -11.74 19.73 2.63
CA PRO A 21 -12.65 19.15 1.61
C PRO A 21 -12.09 19.09 0.19
N ASP A 22 -11.04 19.87 -0.09
CA ASP A 22 -10.34 19.94 -1.37
C ASP A 22 -9.13 18.99 -1.45
N PHE A 23 -8.80 18.31 -0.35
CA PHE A 23 -7.76 17.30 -0.37
C PHE A 23 -8.19 16.12 -1.23
N LYS A 24 -7.29 15.67 -2.08
CA LYS A 24 -7.50 14.48 -2.89
C LYS A 24 -7.07 13.20 -2.16
N HIS A 25 -5.96 13.30 -1.44
CA HIS A 25 -5.40 12.21 -0.65
C HIS A 25 -5.40 12.61 0.82
N LYS A 26 -5.23 11.64 1.71
CA LYS A 26 -5.24 11.85 3.15
C LYS A 26 -4.24 10.91 3.82
N PHE A 27 -3.13 11.46 4.30
CA PHE A 27 -2.10 10.68 4.97
C PHE A 27 -1.90 11.09 6.42
N TYR A 28 -1.42 10.13 7.20
CA TYR A 28 -1.04 10.31 8.59
C TYR A 28 0.44 9.95 8.75
N PRO A 29 1.23 10.82 9.40
CA PRO A 29 2.64 10.55 9.60
C PRO A 29 2.82 9.33 10.51
N VAL A 30 3.91 8.62 10.28
CA VAL A 30 4.31 7.44 11.03
C VAL A 30 5.73 7.65 11.57
N GLY A 31 5.98 7.21 12.80
CA GLY A 31 7.30 7.35 13.40
C GLY A 31 8.24 6.25 12.89
N LYS A 32 9.55 6.55 12.77
CA LYS A 32 10.57 5.53 12.47
C LYS A 32 10.48 4.32 13.41
N ARG A 33 10.21 4.56 14.69
CA ARG A 33 10.05 3.52 15.71
C ARG A 33 8.86 2.60 15.42
N GLU A 34 7.72 3.14 14.99
CA GLU A 34 6.52 2.36 14.64
C GLU A 34 6.81 1.42 13.45
N VAL A 35 7.58 1.90 12.47
CA VAL A 35 8.05 1.07 11.35
C VAL A 35 8.97 -0.06 11.85
N GLU A 36 9.97 0.28 12.66
CA GLU A 36 10.93 -0.70 13.21
C GLU A 36 10.27 -1.75 14.11
N GLU A 37 9.29 -1.35 14.92
CA GLU A 37 8.51 -2.26 15.77
C GLU A 37 7.70 -3.25 14.93
N ALA A 38 7.05 -2.80 13.85
CA ALA A 38 6.34 -3.68 12.92
C ALA A 38 7.28 -4.65 12.17
N GLU A 39 8.45 -4.17 11.71
CA GLU A 39 9.47 -5.03 11.09
C GLU A 39 10.02 -6.09 12.07
N GLN A 40 10.21 -5.71 13.34
CA GLN A 40 10.63 -6.62 14.39
C GLN A 40 9.56 -7.70 14.63
N ARG A 41 8.27 -7.33 14.68
CA ARG A 41 7.15 -8.28 14.81
C ARG A 41 7.14 -9.28 13.66
N LEU A 42 7.32 -8.80 12.44
CA LEU A 42 7.34 -9.62 11.23
C LEU A 42 8.63 -10.43 11.05
N ASN A 43 9.68 -10.16 11.85
CA ASN A 43 11.02 -10.71 11.70
C ASN A 43 11.59 -10.51 10.27
N ARG A 44 11.26 -9.37 9.64
CA ARG A 44 11.70 -8.96 8.29
C ARG A 44 11.59 -7.46 8.13
N THR A 45 12.41 -6.88 7.28
CA THR A 45 12.25 -5.46 6.88
C THR A 45 11.14 -5.32 5.85
N PHE A 46 10.47 -4.16 5.84
CA PHE A 46 9.56 -3.83 4.75
C PHE A 46 10.31 -3.70 3.42
N PRO A 47 9.62 -3.92 2.27
CA PRO A 47 10.15 -3.54 0.97
C PRO A 47 10.67 -2.10 1.02
N LYS A 48 11.86 -1.89 0.45
CA LYS A 48 12.62 -0.63 0.60
C LYS A 48 11.78 0.60 0.29
N GLU A 49 11.02 0.56 -0.80
CA GLU A 49 10.19 1.69 -1.24
C GLU A 49 9.03 1.98 -0.28
N LEU A 50 8.41 0.93 0.28
CA LEU A 50 7.36 1.08 1.27
C LEU A 50 7.91 1.68 2.57
N ARG A 51 9.10 1.24 3.00
CA ARG A 51 9.82 1.86 4.12
C ARG A 51 10.14 3.32 3.85
N GLU A 52 10.63 3.65 2.65
CA GLU A 52 10.89 5.03 2.24
C GLU A 52 9.60 5.86 2.23
N PHE A 53 8.47 5.30 1.77
CA PHE A 53 7.16 5.95 1.80
C PHE A 53 6.70 6.27 3.22
N TYR A 54 6.80 5.31 4.14
CA TYR A 54 6.49 5.52 5.56
C TYR A 54 7.30 6.68 6.14
N LEU A 55 8.61 6.72 5.90
CA LEU A 55 9.47 7.76 6.46
C LEU A 55 9.29 9.13 5.80
N GLN A 56 8.80 9.19 4.55
CA GLN A 56 8.58 10.44 3.83
C GLN A 56 7.17 11.02 4.02
N ILE A 57 6.16 10.15 4.06
CA ILE A 57 4.73 10.48 3.99
C ILE A 57 3.96 9.89 5.18
N GLY A 58 4.14 8.60 5.44
CA GLY A 58 3.36 7.85 6.43
C GLY A 58 2.45 6.84 5.74
N TYR A 59 1.18 6.75 6.16
CA TYR A 59 0.21 5.81 5.59
C TYR A 59 -1.16 6.50 5.46
N GLY A 60 -2.11 5.91 4.72
CA GLY A 60 -3.44 6.48 4.57
C GLY A 60 -4.03 6.32 3.17
N PHE A 61 -4.96 7.20 2.83
CA PHE A 61 -5.90 7.01 1.74
C PHE A 61 -5.49 7.81 0.50
N MET A 62 -5.43 7.13 -0.64
CA MET A 62 -5.39 7.76 -1.95
C MET A 62 -6.83 8.03 -2.42
N CYS A 63 -7.10 9.19 -3.05
CA CYS A 63 -8.39 9.50 -3.64
C CYS A 63 -9.56 9.35 -2.64
N PHE A 64 -9.39 9.78 -1.39
CA PHE A 64 -10.25 9.40 -0.25
C PHE A 64 -11.73 9.84 -0.33
N HIS A 65 -12.08 10.67 -1.31
CA HIS A 65 -13.46 11.07 -1.59
C HIS A 65 -14.20 10.09 -2.52
N GLN A 66 -13.46 9.21 -3.21
CA GLN A 66 -14.01 8.16 -4.03
C GLN A 66 -14.59 7.06 -3.13
N LYS A 67 -15.74 6.51 -3.53
CA LYS A 67 -16.57 5.62 -2.67
C LYS A 67 -16.57 4.16 -3.13
N THR A 68 -15.87 3.83 -4.21
CA THR A 68 -15.87 2.46 -4.76
C THR A 68 -14.86 1.57 -4.05
N PHE A 69 -13.71 2.12 -3.66
CA PHE A 69 -12.60 1.42 -3.03
C PHE A 69 -12.02 2.29 -1.93
N ASP A 70 -11.47 1.68 -0.89
CA ASP A 70 -10.82 2.40 0.20
C ASP A 70 -9.51 3.04 -0.26
N ASN A 71 -8.77 2.40 -1.17
CA ASN A 71 -7.49 2.91 -1.68
C ASN A 71 -6.50 3.26 -0.55
N LEU A 72 -6.41 2.37 0.44
CA LEU A 72 -5.64 2.56 1.66
C LEU A 72 -4.23 1.97 1.51
N ILE A 73 -3.20 2.82 1.56
CA ILE A 73 -1.85 2.38 1.88
C ILE A 73 -1.83 2.00 3.36
N MET A 74 -1.67 0.72 3.65
CA MET A 74 -1.79 0.18 5.00
C MET A 74 -0.66 0.70 5.91
N GLY A 75 -0.98 0.91 7.18
CA GLY A 75 0.02 1.28 8.19
C GLY A 75 0.93 0.10 8.55
N PRO A 76 2.13 0.35 9.10
CA PRO A 76 3.10 -0.73 9.39
C PRO A 76 2.54 -1.81 10.31
N HIS A 77 1.88 -1.43 11.41
CA HIS A 77 1.27 -2.38 12.32
C HIS A 77 0.08 -3.11 11.68
N SER A 78 -0.75 -2.44 10.88
CA SER A 78 -1.86 -3.10 10.19
C SER A 78 -1.39 -4.16 9.19
N ILE A 79 -0.26 -3.94 8.50
CA ILE A 79 0.37 -4.98 7.67
C ILE A 79 0.89 -6.13 8.54
N ALA A 80 1.48 -5.82 9.69
CA ALA A 80 1.94 -6.84 10.62
C ALA A 80 0.79 -7.71 11.14
N ASP A 81 -0.32 -7.07 11.54
CA ASP A 81 -1.53 -7.74 12.01
C ASP A 81 -2.12 -8.64 10.91
N LEU A 82 -2.19 -8.14 9.66
CA LEU A 82 -2.67 -8.92 8.51
C LEU A 82 -1.81 -10.16 8.25
N ILE A 83 -0.48 -9.99 8.12
CA ILE A 83 0.43 -11.09 7.77
C ILE A 83 0.51 -12.13 8.89
N LEU A 84 0.40 -11.71 10.16
CA LEU A 84 0.42 -12.62 11.31
C LEU A 84 -0.96 -13.22 11.63
N GLY A 85 -2.02 -12.76 10.96
CA GLY A 85 -3.39 -13.17 11.24
C GLY A 85 -3.82 -12.79 12.66
N GLU A 86 -3.55 -11.55 13.08
CA GLU A 86 -3.88 -11.03 14.41
C GLU A 86 -5.04 -10.00 14.35
N ASP A 87 -5.69 -9.78 15.50
CA ASP A 87 -6.77 -8.79 15.67
C ASP A 87 -7.97 -9.10 14.74
N ILE A 88 -8.33 -8.18 13.84
CA ILE A 88 -9.49 -8.33 12.97
C ILE A 88 -9.28 -9.37 11.86
N TRP A 89 -8.05 -9.87 11.67
CA TRP A 89 -7.68 -10.75 10.57
C TRP A 89 -7.66 -12.25 10.93
N GLU A 90 -7.84 -12.60 12.22
CA GLU A 90 -7.71 -13.99 12.72
C GLU A 90 -8.55 -15.03 11.95
N ASP A 91 -9.73 -14.66 11.46
CA ASP A 91 -10.69 -15.54 10.78
C ASP A 91 -10.86 -15.23 9.27
N TYR A 92 -9.96 -14.44 8.67
CA TYR A 92 -10.05 -14.07 7.25
C TYR A 92 -9.28 -15.04 6.35
N ASP A 93 -9.94 -15.51 5.29
CA ASP A 93 -9.33 -16.33 4.22
C ASP A 93 -8.08 -15.68 3.62
N LEU A 94 -8.03 -14.34 3.64
CA LEU A 94 -6.92 -13.51 3.18
C LEU A 94 -5.57 -13.86 3.84
N VAL A 95 -5.58 -14.32 5.10
CA VAL A 95 -4.36 -14.75 5.80
C VAL A 95 -3.80 -16.02 5.16
N GLU A 96 -4.66 -16.96 4.80
CA GLU A 96 -4.28 -18.20 4.11
C GLU A 96 -3.75 -17.88 2.70
N GLU A 97 -4.45 -17.01 1.95
CA GLU A 97 -4.02 -16.58 0.60
C GLU A 97 -2.61 -15.95 0.62
N ILE A 98 -2.33 -15.04 1.57
CA ILE A 98 -1.00 -14.44 1.72
C ILE A 98 0.06 -15.49 2.09
N ALA A 99 -0.31 -16.50 2.88
CA ALA A 99 0.60 -17.56 3.27
C ALA A 99 0.92 -18.53 2.11
N GLU A 100 -0.01 -18.74 1.17
CA GLU A 100 0.19 -19.54 -0.03
C GLU A 100 1.15 -18.88 -1.03
N ASP A 101 1.13 -17.54 -1.11
CA ASP A 101 1.97 -16.75 -2.01
C ASP A 101 2.95 -15.82 -1.25
N PRO A 102 3.97 -16.35 -0.54
CA PRO A 102 4.86 -15.56 0.33
C PRO A 102 5.75 -14.55 -0.41
N HIS A 103 5.77 -14.61 -1.74
CA HIS A 103 6.45 -13.65 -2.60
C HIS A 103 5.57 -12.41 -2.88
N LEU A 104 4.26 -12.47 -2.65
CA LEU A 104 3.37 -11.32 -2.74
C LEU A 104 3.31 -10.63 -1.38
N PHE A 105 3.73 -9.37 -1.33
CA PHE A 105 3.72 -8.58 -0.10
C PHE A 105 2.55 -7.59 -0.09
N PRO A 106 1.57 -7.74 0.82
CA PRO A 106 0.42 -6.86 0.86
C PRO A 106 0.83 -5.46 1.35
N PHE A 107 0.36 -4.41 0.68
CA PHE A 107 0.61 -3.04 1.14
C PHE A 107 -0.57 -2.09 0.95
N PHE A 108 -1.53 -2.45 0.09
CA PHE A 108 -2.60 -1.55 -0.32
C PHE A 108 -3.95 -2.27 -0.30
N PHE A 109 -4.90 -1.72 0.46
CA PHE A 109 -6.19 -2.30 0.72
C PHE A 109 -7.28 -1.56 -0.06
N LEU A 110 -8.06 -2.32 -0.83
CA LEU A 110 -9.15 -1.81 -1.67
C LEU A 110 -10.52 -1.87 -0.97
N GLY A 111 -10.63 -2.61 0.13
CA GLY A 111 -11.92 -2.93 0.77
C GLY A 111 -12.45 -4.29 0.30
N ASN A 112 -13.40 -4.86 1.06
CA ASN A 112 -14.00 -6.18 0.78
C ASN A 112 -12.95 -7.28 0.52
N ASP A 113 -11.93 -7.34 1.38
CA ASP A 113 -10.86 -8.36 1.35
C ASP A 113 -9.98 -8.34 0.10
N ASP A 114 -10.02 -7.24 -0.67
CA ASP A 114 -9.22 -7.09 -1.87
C ASP A 114 -7.94 -6.26 -1.62
N LEU A 115 -6.82 -6.76 -2.16
CA LEU A 115 -5.46 -6.28 -1.89
C LEU A 115 -4.66 -6.07 -3.18
N ILE A 116 -3.74 -5.12 -3.14
CA ILE A 116 -2.67 -4.96 -4.12
C ILE A 116 -1.33 -5.23 -3.43
N PHE A 117 -0.43 -5.90 -4.15
CA PHE A 117 0.79 -6.48 -3.62
C PHE A 117 2.04 -5.90 -4.29
N PHE A 118 3.17 -5.98 -3.60
CA PHE A 118 4.47 -6.02 -4.27
C PHE A 118 4.80 -7.46 -4.65
N ASP A 119 5.28 -7.68 -5.86
CA ASP A 119 5.88 -8.96 -6.22
C ASP A 119 7.38 -8.98 -5.85
N LEU A 120 7.69 -9.66 -4.75
CA LEU A 120 9.05 -9.79 -4.21
C LEU A 120 9.95 -10.70 -5.05
N SER A 121 9.39 -11.52 -5.94
CA SER A 121 10.15 -12.40 -6.82
C SER A 121 10.79 -11.65 -8.00
N GLN A 122 10.29 -10.45 -8.29
CA GLN A 122 10.73 -9.60 -9.40
C GLN A 122 11.53 -8.37 -8.94
N GLU A 123 12.28 -8.48 -7.83
CA GLU A 123 13.14 -7.41 -7.32
C GLU A 123 14.21 -6.99 -8.35
N THR A 124 14.29 -5.68 -8.60
CA THR A 124 15.36 -5.07 -9.42
C THR A 124 16.68 -4.99 -8.65
N ARG A 125 17.79 -4.66 -9.34
CA ARG A 125 19.10 -4.48 -8.68
C ARG A 125 19.11 -3.36 -7.63
N GLU A 126 18.17 -2.42 -7.73
CA GLU A 126 18.02 -1.27 -6.87
C GLU A 126 17.13 -1.53 -5.64
N GLY A 127 16.56 -2.74 -5.51
CA GLY A 127 15.63 -3.14 -4.44
C GLY A 127 14.21 -2.61 -4.64
N ILE A 128 13.83 -2.37 -5.89
CA ILE A 128 12.49 -1.91 -6.32
C ILE A 128 11.68 -3.13 -6.73
N HIS A 129 10.41 -3.15 -6.35
CA HIS A 129 9.49 -4.25 -6.63
C HIS A 129 8.32 -3.77 -7.47
N PRO A 130 7.92 -4.50 -8.53
CA PRO A 130 6.71 -4.16 -9.28
C PRO A 130 5.47 -4.37 -8.41
N VAL A 131 4.40 -3.66 -8.79
CA VAL A 131 3.11 -3.73 -8.12
C VAL A 131 2.20 -4.66 -8.91
N ASP A 132 1.69 -5.69 -8.23
CA ASP A 132 0.79 -6.70 -8.77
C ASP A 132 -0.63 -6.50 -8.25
N TYR A 133 -1.60 -6.62 -9.15
CA TYR A 133 -3.01 -6.76 -8.79
C TYR A 133 -3.63 -7.88 -9.63
N ALA A 134 -4.18 -8.89 -8.96
CA ALA A 134 -4.80 -10.07 -9.59
C ALA A 134 -3.88 -10.80 -10.59
N GLY A 135 -2.58 -10.87 -10.33
CA GLY A 135 -1.59 -11.50 -11.20
C GLY A 135 -1.16 -10.66 -12.41
N VAL A 136 -1.56 -9.39 -12.44
CA VAL A 136 -1.18 -8.42 -13.47
C VAL A 136 -0.25 -7.37 -12.87
N ILE A 137 0.90 -7.17 -13.49
CA ILE A 137 1.82 -6.08 -13.12
C ILE A 137 1.24 -4.74 -13.58
N ILE A 138 0.71 -3.97 -12.65
CA ILE A 138 0.05 -2.69 -12.90
C ILE A 138 1.01 -1.48 -12.80
N ALA A 139 2.15 -1.64 -12.13
CA ALA A 139 3.20 -0.62 -12.03
C ALA A 139 4.59 -1.21 -11.83
N GLU A 140 5.62 -0.47 -12.23
CA GLU A 140 7.02 -0.92 -12.12
C GLU A 140 7.62 -0.67 -10.72
N SER A 141 6.95 0.15 -9.90
CA SER A 141 7.43 0.59 -8.57
C SER A 141 6.28 1.18 -7.75
N LEU A 142 6.51 1.40 -6.44
CA LEU A 142 5.54 2.12 -5.60
C LEU A 142 5.35 3.57 -6.08
N GLU A 143 6.43 4.23 -6.49
CA GLU A 143 6.35 5.61 -6.99
C GLU A 143 5.50 5.69 -8.26
N ASP A 144 5.76 4.81 -9.23
CA ASP A 144 4.98 4.73 -10.47
C ASP A 144 3.50 4.44 -10.17
N PHE A 145 3.22 3.47 -9.29
CA PHE A 145 1.86 3.14 -8.88
C PHE A 145 1.10 4.36 -8.32
N LEU A 146 1.73 5.09 -7.38
CA LEU A 146 1.10 6.24 -6.74
C LEU A 146 0.96 7.44 -7.70
N ARG A 147 1.90 7.63 -8.63
CA ARG A 147 1.80 8.66 -9.67
C ARG A 147 0.67 8.37 -10.65
N LYS A 148 0.52 7.12 -11.08
CA LYS A 148 -0.60 6.70 -11.94
C LYS A 148 -1.94 6.87 -11.23
N LEU A 149 -2.01 6.51 -9.93
CA LEU A 149 -3.22 6.66 -9.12
C LEU A 149 -3.56 8.14 -8.85
N ASP A 150 -2.55 9.01 -8.68
CA ASP A 150 -2.77 10.46 -8.67
C ASP A 150 -3.17 10.98 -10.06
N ALA A 151 -2.66 10.45 -11.16
CA ALA A 151 -3.10 10.91 -12.49
C ALA A 151 -4.55 10.49 -12.80
N LYS A 152 -4.92 9.26 -12.46
CA LYS A 152 -6.22 8.65 -12.76
C LYS A 152 -6.64 7.74 -11.61
N GLU A 153 -7.75 8.09 -10.97
CA GLU A 153 -8.34 7.28 -9.89
C GLU A 153 -8.68 5.88 -10.42
N ASN A 154 -8.38 4.86 -9.60
CA ASN A 154 -8.62 3.45 -9.89
C ASN A 154 -8.08 2.96 -11.25
N TYR A 155 -6.95 3.53 -11.71
CA TYR A 155 -6.41 3.17 -13.04
C TYR A 155 -6.12 1.66 -13.18
N TYR A 156 -5.80 0.99 -12.06
CA TYR A 156 -5.47 -0.43 -12.00
C TYR A 156 -6.59 -1.35 -12.51
N ILE A 157 -7.86 -0.93 -12.39
CA ILE A 157 -9.00 -1.68 -12.94
C ILE A 157 -8.89 -1.77 -14.45
N TYR A 158 -8.62 -0.65 -15.12
CA TYR A 158 -8.50 -0.61 -16.56
C TYR A 158 -7.30 -1.42 -17.06
N VAL A 159 -6.19 -1.44 -16.30
CA VAL A 159 -5.01 -2.24 -16.66
C VAL A 159 -5.34 -3.73 -16.56
N VAL A 160 -6.02 -4.15 -15.48
CA VAL A 160 -6.44 -5.54 -15.33
C VAL A 160 -7.45 -5.92 -16.41
N ASP A 161 -8.46 -5.10 -16.68
CA ASP A 161 -9.46 -5.37 -17.72
C ASP A 161 -8.80 -5.53 -19.10
N ASP A 162 -7.89 -4.61 -19.48
CA ASP A 162 -7.17 -4.65 -20.76
C ASP A 162 -6.27 -5.90 -20.91
N GLU A 163 -5.57 -6.30 -19.85
CA GLU A 163 -4.64 -7.45 -19.86
C GLU A 163 -5.35 -8.80 -19.69
N SER A 164 -6.49 -8.83 -19.00
CA SER A 164 -7.31 -10.04 -18.82
C SER A 164 -8.20 -10.36 -20.03
N GLY A 165 -8.33 -9.43 -20.98
CA GLY A 165 -9.01 -9.64 -22.25
C GLY A 165 -10.54 -9.71 -22.15
N PHE A 166 -11.12 -9.09 -21.12
CA PHE A 166 -12.57 -8.95 -20.94
C PHE A 166 -13.13 -7.68 -21.61
#